data_AF-A0A0H4CQN2-F1
#
_entry.id   AF-A0A0H4CQN2-F1
#
_cell.length_a   1.000
_cell.length_b   1.000
_cell.length_c   1.000
_cell.angle_alpha   90.00
_cell.angle_beta   90.00
_cell.angle_gamma   90.00
#
_symmetry.space_group_name_H-M   'P 1'
#
loop_
_entity.id
_entity.type
_entity.pdbx_description
1 polymer ?
#
loop_
_entity_poly.entity_id
_entity_poly.type
_entity_poly.pdbx_seq_one_letter_code
_entity_poly.pdbx_strand_id
1 'polypeptide(L)'
;MKKLALALATSAALLAASSAAMAHQAGEFFVRGGPILAVPNTATHNYAGNALDYNFDVNSNAQLGLTGTYMITDNLGVELLAATPFSHEIKQAGLGTIAKTKHLPPSLYLQYYFLNADAPARPYIGAGINYTNFFDTHFNSTLANTDFTGVLPVSKIDAKNLKLKDSWGPVVNAGIDINLTDNLFLNTSIWWAKIKTKATFDVYNQADGRKIASQEARVTLDPTIFFVGLGYRF
;
A
#
# COMPACT_ATOMS: atom_id res chain seq x y z
N MET A 1 -36.13 14.32 19.87
CA MET A 1 -35.50 13.14 20.49
C MET A 1 -36.33 11.86 20.40
N LYS A 2 -37.66 11.88 20.58
CA LYS A 2 -38.49 10.65 20.50
C LYS A 2 -38.61 10.00 19.10
N LYS A 3 -38.45 10.77 18.00
CA LYS A 3 -38.48 10.25 16.63
C LYS A 3 -37.16 9.64 16.15
N LEU A 4 -36.03 9.98 16.79
CA LEU A 4 -34.71 9.41 16.46
C LEU A 4 -34.55 8.01 17.08
N ALA A 5 -35.04 7.82 18.31
CA ALA A 5 -35.01 6.52 18.98
C ALA A 5 -35.89 5.47 18.26
N LEU A 6 -36.99 5.89 17.63
CA LEU A 6 -37.88 4.98 16.89
C LEU A 6 -37.27 4.56 15.54
N ALA A 7 -36.49 5.42 14.89
CA ALA A 7 -35.77 5.11 13.65
C ALA A 7 -34.56 4.18 13.88
N LEU A 8 -33.90 4.27 15.03
CA LEU A 8 -32.85 3.33 15.45
C LEU A 8 -33.43 1.97 15.91
N ALA A 9 -34.63 1.96 16.50
CA ALA A 9 -35.29 0.73 16.89
C ALA A 9 -35.83 -0.08 15.69
N THR A 10 -36.29 0.58 14.63
CA THR A 10 -36.78 -0.11 13.42
C THR A 10 -35.66 -0.64 12.53
N SER A 11 -34.48 -0.01 12.53
CA SER A 11 -33.30 -0.52 11.83
C SER A 11 -32.63 -1.69 12.56
N ALA A 12 -32.75 -1.77 13.89
CA ALA A 12 -32.33 -2.95 14.65
C ALA A 12 -33.28 -4.16 14.49
N ALA A 13 -34.58 -3.92 14.26
CA ALA A 13 -35.57 -4.99 14.08
C ALA A 13 -35.54 -5.63 12.68
N LEU A 14 -35.11 -4.90 11.65
CA LEU A 14 -34.93 -5.43 10.29
C LEU A 14 -33.66 -6.27 10.12
N LEU A 15 -32.73 -6.22 11.08
CA LEU A 15 -31.52 -7.05 11.10
C LEU A 15 -31.72 -8.41 11.79
N ALA A 16 -32.89 -8.66 12.38
CA ALA A 16 -33.15 -9.88 13.16
C ALA A 16 -33.87 -11.00 12.36
N ALA A 17 -34.15 -10.81 11.06
CA ALA A 17 -35.02 -11.70 10.28
C ALA A 17 -34.35 -12.48 9.13
N SER A 18 -33.01 -12.46 9.00
CA SER A 18 -32.29 -13.28 8.01
C SER A 18 -31.62 -14.49 8.67
N SER A 19 -32.43 -15.44 9.12
CA SER A 19 -31.94 -16.72 9.67
C SER A 19 -31.60 -17.71 8.54
N ALA A 20 -30.42 -17.53 7.96
CA ALA A 20 -29.55 -18.56 7.34
C ALA A 20 -28.28 -17.89 6.79
N ALA A 21 -27.56 -17.12 7.61
CA ALA A 21 -26.33 -16.47 7.18
C ALA A 21 -25.19 -17.51 7.09
N MET A 22 -24.83 -17.92 5.87
CA MET A 22 -23.57 -18.62 5.62
C MET A 22 -22.44 -17.58 5.67
N ALA A 23 -21.90 -17.30 6.85
CA ALA A 23 -20.65 -16.53 6.99
C ALA A 23 -19.44 -17.48 6.79
N HIS A 24 -18.25 -16.93 6.52
CA HIS A 24 -17.12 -17.67 5.93
C HIS A 24 -16.91 -19.11 6.45
N GLN A 25 -17.17 -20.12 5.62
CA GLN A 25 -17.03 -21.54 5.99
C GLN A 25 -15.87 -22.22 5.27
N ALA A 26 -15.42 -23.36 5.78
CA ALA A 26 -14.44 -24.19 5.11
C ALA A 26 -14.85 -24.49 3.64
N GLY A 27 -13.93 -24.26 2.71
CA GLY A 27 -14.13 -24.45 1.27
C GLY A 27 -14.73 -23.25 0.53
N GLU A 28 -15.14 -22.20 1.24
CA GLU A 28 -15.70 -20.99 0.64
C GLU A 28 -14.62 -20.17 -0.08
N PHE A 29 -14.97 -19.66 -1.26
CA PHE A 29 -14.19 -18.66 -1.97
C PHE A 29 -14.99 -17.36 -2.05
N PHE A 30 -14.34 -16.25 -1.77
CA PHE A 30 -14.95 -14.93 -1.92
C PHE A 30 -13.94 -13.91 -2.41
N VAL A 31 -14.46 -12.87 -3.05
CA VAL A 31 -13.66 -11.75 -3.57
C VAL A 31 -14.13 -10.46 -2.94
N ARG A 32 -13.23 -9.49 -2.80
CA ARG A 32 -13.56 -8.12 -2.41
C ARG A 32 -12.99 -7.13 -3.40
N GLY A 33 -13.70 -6.03 -3.61
CA GLY A 33 -13.26 -4.93 -4.44
C GLY A 33 -13.63 -3.58 -3.85
N GLY A 34 -12.72 -2.61 -3.94
CA GLY A 34 -12.95 -1.28 -3.40
C GLY A 34 -11.73 -0.37 -3.46
N PRO A 35 -11.87 0.91 -3.07
CA PRO A 35 -10.75 1.83 -2.92
C PRO A 35 -9.73 1.30 -1.90
N ILE A 36 -8.46 1.38 -2.29
CA ILE A 36 -7.28 1.09 -1.45
C ILE A 36 -6.40 2.35 -1.40
N LEU A 37 -6.03 2.79 -0.20
CA LEU A 37 -5.19 3.97 0.03
C LEU A 37 -3.88 3.55 0.69
N ALA A 38 -2.76 3.73 0.01
CA ALA A 38 -1.43 3.52 0.58
C ALA A 38 -0.87 4.84 1.12
N VAL A 39 -0.48 4.84 2.40
CA VAL A 39 0.14 5.97 3.11
C VAL A 39 1.55 5.56 3.56
N PRO A 40 2.60 5.91 2.79
CA PRO A 40 3.98 5.59 3.14
C PRO A 40 4.43 6.27 4.44
N ASN A 41 5.22 5.56 5.24
CA ASN A 41 6.00 6.12 6.35
C ASN A 41 7.49 5.97 6.01
N THR A 42 8.10 7.05 5.53
CA THR A 42 9.42 6.98 4.92
C THR A 42 10.54 7.16 5.94
N ALA A 43 11.54 6.29 5.87
CA ALA A 43 12.81 6.44 6.55
C ALA A 43 13.96 6.28 5.55
N THR A 44 14.76 7.33 5.41
CA THR A 44 15.92 7.36 4.50
C THR A 44 17.21 7.17 5.31
N HIS A 45 18.09 6.30 4.83
CA HIS A 45 19.39 6.08 5.46
C HIS A 45 20.51 6.54 4.52
N ASN A 46 21.24 7.55 4.94
CA ASN A 46 22.38 8.09 4.21
C ASN A 46 23.57 7.12 4.23
N TYR A 47 24.29 7.01 3.12
CA TYR A 47 25.61 6.40 3.07
C TYR A 47 26.67 7.41 3.53
N ALA A 48 27.67 6.95 4.30
CA ALA A 48 28.79 7.78 4.72
C ALA A 48 29.57 8.27 3.48
N GLY A 49 29.70 9.58 3.31
CA GLY A 49 30.40 10.23 2.17
C GLY A 49 29.50 10.94 1.16
N ASN A 50 28.18 10.98 1.35
CA ASN A 50 27.28 11.75 0.48
C ASN A 50 27.26 13.24 0.86
N ALA A 51 27.46 14.11 -0.13
CA ALA A 51 27.44 15.57 0.03
C ALA A 51 26.03 16.15 0.21
N LEU A 52 24.98 15.35 0.00
CA LEU A 52 23.57 15.72 0.11
C LEU A 52 22.91 14.92 1.22
N ASP A 53 22.18 15.61 2.10
CA ASP A 53 21.31 14.98 3.10
C ASP A 53 20.05 14.45 2.42
N TYR A 54 19.88 13.14 2.31
CA TYR A 54 18.70 12.55 1.67
C TYR A 54 17.58 12.42 2.70
N ASN A 55 16.61 13.35 2.63
CA ASN A 55 15.38 13.27 3.39
C ASN A 55 14.20 13.18 2.41
N PHE A 56 13.87 11.94 2.02
CA PHE A 56 12.82 11.67 1.05
C PHE A 56 11.45 11.54 1.71
N ASP A 57 10.50 12.29 1.18
CA ASP A 57 9.07 12.14 1.46
C ASP A 57 8.37 11.51 0.24
N VAL A 58 7.38 10.65 0.49
CA VAL A 58 6.66 9.91 -0.55
C VAL A 58 5.17 10.09 -0.31
N ASN A 59 4.45 10.63 -1.29
CA ASN A 59 3.04 10.95 -1.12
C ASN A 59 2.16 9.70 -0.99
N SER A 60 0.99 9.85 -0.37
CA SER A 60 -0.06 8.83 -0.39
C SER A 60 -0.70 8.70 -1.78
N ASN A 61 -1.19 7.50 -2.12
CA ASN A 61 -1.88 7.26 -3.38
C ASN A 61 -3.06 6.28 -3.20
N ALA A 62 -4.21 6.61 -3.80
CA ALA A 62 -5.40 5.78 -3.81
C ALA A 62 -5.55 5.05 -5.15
N GLN A 63 -5.99 3.80 -5.10
CA GLN A 63 -6.15 2.91 -6.25
C GLN A 63 -7.39 2.03 -6.09
N LEU A 64 -7.64 1.17 -7.07
CA LEU A 64 -8.61 0.09 -6.96
C LEU A 64 -7.90 -1.17 -6.45
N GLY A 65 -8.39 -1.71 -5.34
CA GLY A 65 -7.91 -2.95 -4.72
C GLY A 65 -8.88 -4.10 -4.97
N LEU A 66 -8.32 -5.30 -5.13
CA LEU A 66 -9.04 -6.56 -5.26
C LEU A 66 -8.38 -7.60 -4.36
N THR A 67 -9.17 -8.29 -3.55
CA THR A 67 -8.69 -9.43 -2.75
C THR A 67 -9.46 -10.68 -3.12
N GLY A 68 -8.79 -11.81 -3.29
CA GLY A 68 -9.43 -13.12 -3.37
C GLY A 68 -9.04 -13.97 -2.18
N THR A 69 -10.02 -14.53 -1.47
CA THR A 69 -9.78 -15.35 -0.27
C THR A 69 -10.40 -16.72 -0.43
N TYR A 70 -9.67 -17.75 -0.02
CA TYR A 70 -10.15 -19.12 0.11
C TYR A 70 -10.08 -19.55 1.57
N MET A 71 -11.19 -20.02 2.12
CA MET A 71 -11.28 -20.51 3.50
C MET A 71 -10.84 -21.97 3.58
N ILE A 72 -9.72 -22.23 4.24
CA ILE A 72 -9.24 -23.58 4.55
C ILE A 72 -10.11 -24.22 5.63
N THR A 73 -10.51 -23.44 6.63
CA THR A 73 -11.42 -23.85 7.70
C THR A 73 -12.44 -22.74 7.96
N ASP A 74 -13.38 -22.93 8.87
CA ASP A 74 -14.35 -21.91 9.27
C ASP A 74 -13.72 -20.63 9.84
N ASN A 75 -12.46 -20.70 10.27
CA ASN A 75 -11.74 -19.57 10.86
C ASN A 75 -10.41 -19.26 10.17
N LEU A 76 -9.95 -20.06 9.21
CA LEU A 76 -8.65 -19.88 8.58
C LEU A 76 -8.81 -19.70 7.07
N GLY A 77 -8.30 -18.58 6.54
CA GLY A 77 -8.35 -18.27 5.11
C GLY A 77 -6.99 -17.89 4.55
N VAL A 78 -6.80 -18.11 3.25
CA VAL A 78 -5.65 -17.60 2.49
C VAL A 78 -6.14 -16.54 1.54
N GLU A 79 -5.57 -15.34 1.62
CA GLU A 79 -5.95 -14.19 0.81
C GLU A 79 -4.81 -13.74 -0.09
N LEU A 80 -5.13 -13.43 -1.34
CA LEU A 80 -4.25 -12.74 -2.26
C LEU A 80 -4.79 -11.33 -2.54
N LEU A 81 -3.97 -10.32 -2.27
CA LEU A 81 -4.23 -8.92 -2.62
C LEU A 81 -3.61 -8.59 -3.98
N ALA A 82 -4.42 -7.95 -4.83
CA ALA A 82 -4.01 -7.27 -6.04
C ALA A 82 -4.54 -5.83 -6.03
N ALA A 83 -3.90 -4.92 -6.76
CA ALA A 83 -4.36 -3.55 -6.92
C ALA A 83 -3.97 -3.01 -8.29
N THR A 84 -4.61 -1.93 -8.75
CA THR A 84 -4.09 -1.13 -9.85
C THR A 84 -2.77 -0.46 -9.44
N PRO A 85 -1.84 -0.20 -10.39
CA PRO A 85 -0.53 0.33 -10.06
C PRO A 85 -0.58 1.64 -9.25
N PHE A 86 0.02 1.64 -8.07
CA PHE A 86 0.19 2.86 -7.28
C PHE A 86 1.20 3.78 -7.97
N SER A 87 0.99 5.09 -7.85
CA SER A 87 1.87 6.11 -8.40
C SER A 87 2.32 7.05 -7.29
N HIS A 88 3.63 7.13 -7.07
CA HIS A 88 4.23 7.96 -6.03
C HIS A 88 5.19 9.00 -6.60
N GLU A 89 5.11 10.19 -6.04
CA GLU A 89 6.08 11.27 -6.17
C GLU A 89 7.05 11.21 -4.99
N ILE A 90 8.35 11.20 -5.31
CA ILE A 90 9.44 11.24 -4.35
C ILE A 90 9.89 12.69 -4.24
N LYS A 91 9.76 13.25 -3.04
CA LYS A 91 10.12 14.63 -2.72
C LYS A 91 11.39 14.68 -1.90
N GLN A 92 12.24 15.65 -2.19
CA GLN A 92 13.43 15.95 -1.41
C GLN A 92 13.25 17.29 -0.71
N ALA A 93 13.59 17.36 0.57
CA ALA A 93 13.54 18.59 1.35
C ALA A 93 14.30 19.73 0.64
N GLY A 94 13.66 20.89 0.50
CA GLY A 94 14.22 22.06 -0.17
C GLY A 94 14.14 22.07 -1.71
N LEU A 95 13.93 20.92 -2.36
CA LEU A 95 13.84 20.81 -3.83
C LEU A 95 12.43 20.49 -4.35
N GLY A 96 11.56 19.96 -3.49
CA GLY A 96 10.23 19.50 -3.89
C GLY A 96 10.27 18.13 -4.57
N THR A 97 9.33 17.84 -5.46
CA THR A 97 9.30 16.56 -6.20
C THR A 97 10.53 16.47 -7.09
N ILE A 98 11.26 15.35 -6.99
CA ILE A 98 12.47 15.09 -7.79
C ILE A 98 12.33 13.85 -8.68
N ALA A 99 11.44 12.91 -8.33
CA ALA A 99 11.24 11.68 -9.07
C ALA A 99 9.80 11.17 -8.94
N LYS A 100 9.42 10.29 -9.86
CA LYS A 100 8.16 9.55 -9.83
C LYS A 100 8.44 8.06 -10.03
N THR A 101 7.61 7.23 -9.43
CA THR A 101 7.68 5.78 -9.57
C THR A 101 6.28 5.17 -9.50
N LYS A 102 6.10 4.04 -10.18
CA LYS A 102 4.92 3.19 -10.01
C LYS A 102 5.31 1.87 -9.38
N HIS A 103 4.39 1.27 -8.64
CA HIS A 103 4.58 -0.08 -8.13
C HIS A 103 3.30 -0.89 -8.04
N LEU A 104 3.49 -2.20 -8.00
CA LEU A 104 2.46 -3.18 -7.67
C LEU A 104 2.93 -3.95 -6.43
N PRO A 105 2.11 -4.01 -5.36
CA PRO A 105 2.44 -4.73 -4.13
C PRO A 105 1.61 -6.00 -3.92
N PRO A 106 1.61 -7.01 -4.83
CA PRO A 106 0.90 -8.25 -4.58
C PRO A 106 1.33 -8.86 -3.23
N SER A 107 0.35 -9.24 -2.44
CA SER A 107 0.57 -9.70 -1.07
C SER A 107 -0.28 -10.93 -0.79
N LEU A 108 0.35 -11.95 -0.19
CA LEU A 108 -0.30 -13.20 0.18
C LEU A 108 -0.39 -13.26 1.71
N TYR A 109 -1.57 -13.58 2.23
CA TYR A 109 -1.85 -13.60 3.67
C TYR A 109 -2.42 -14.94 4.08
N LEU A 110 -2.06 -15.38 5.28
CA LEU A 110 -2.85 -16.29 6.07
C LEU A 110 -3.66 -15.47 7.09
N GLN A 111 -4.95 -15.71 7.15
CA GLN A 111 -5.90 -14.94 7.94
C GLN A 111 -6.63 -15.84 8.92
N TYR A 112 -6.79 -15.35 10.15
CA TYR A 112 -7.64 -15.93 11.17
C TYR A 112 -8.87 -15.05 11.38
N TYR A 113 -10.06 -15.60 11.13
CA TYR A 113 -11.36 -14.99 11.37
C TYR A 113 -11.84 -15.36 12.76
N PHE A 114 -12.18 -14.36 13.55
CA PHE A 114 -12.80 -14.56 14.85
C PHE A 114 -14.29 -14.87 14.68
N LEU A 115 -14.89 -15.32 15.79
CA LEU A 115 -16.30 -15.67 15.90
C LEU A 115 -16.68 -16.87 15.02
N ASN A 116 -17.92 -17.33 15.22
CA ASN A 116 -18.48 -18.45 14.48
C ASN A 116 -18.77 -18.08 13.02
N ALA A 117 -18.91 -19.11 12.18
CA ALA A 117 -19.19 -18.96 10.76
C ALA A 117 -20.63 -18.52 10.44
N ASP A 118 -21.47 -18.22 11.42
CA ASP A 118 -22.79 -17.64 11.23
C ASP A 118 -22.86 -16.18 11.72
N ALA A 119 -21.74 -15.65 12.25
CA ALA A 119 -21.70 -14.30 12.80
C ALA A 119 -21.91 -13.25 11.68
N PRO A 120 -22.82 -12.28 11.87
CA PRO A 120 -23.12 -11.25 10.87
C PRO A 120 -21.97 -10.27 10.65
N ALA A 121 -21.05 -10.17 11.61
CA ALA A 121 -19.83 -9.39 11.49
C ALA A 121 -18.65 -10.22 11.96
N ARG A 122 -17.63 -10.39 11.12
CA ARG A 122 -16.48 -11.25 11.36
C ARG A 122 -15.19 -10.46 11.29
N PRO A 123 -14.63 -10.06 12.45
CA PRO A 123 -13.30 -9.48 12.47
C PRO A 123 -12.26 -10.56 12.15
N TYR A 124 -11.13 -10.15 11.59
CA TYR A 124 -10.01 -11.02 11.29
C TYR A 124 -8.67 -10.31 11.50
N ILE A 125 -7.64 -11.11 11.69
CA ILE A 125 -6.24 -10.70 11.62
C ILE A 125 -5.50 -11.62 10.67
N GLY A 126 -4.39 -11.16 10.12
CA GLY A 126 -3.58 -11.98 9.24
C GLY A 126 -2.15 -11.49 9.11
N ALA A 127 -1.33 -12.37 8.58
CA ALA A 127 0.07 -12.13 8.35
C ALA A 127 0.53 -12.88 7.10
N GLY A 128 1.58 -12.38 6.47
CA GLY A 128 2.12 -13.04 5.30
C GLY A 128 3.28 -12.30 4.66
N ILE A 129 3.34 -12.37 3.34
CA ILE A 129 4.47 -11.87 2.55
C ILE A 129 3.97 -10.91 1.47
N ASN A 130 4.63 -9.77 1.38
CA ASN A 130 4.48 -8.79 0.32
C ASN A 130 5.64 -8.91 -0.67
N TYR A 131 5.32 -8.84 -1.96
CA TYR A 131 6.27 -8.60 -3.04
C TYR A 131 5.91 -7.27 -3.69
N THR A 132 6.82 -6.30 -3.67
CA THR A 132 6.62 -4.99 -4.33
C THR A 132 7.57 -4.86 -5.51
N ASN A 133 6.99 -4.75 -6.71
CA ASN A 133 7.70 -4.53 -7.96
C ASN A 133 7.59 -3.06 -8.35
N PHE A 134 8.73 -2.38 -8.54
CA PHE A 134 8.80 -0.98 -8.95
C PHE A 134 9.10 -0.86 -10.45
N PHE A 135 8.35 -0.01 -11.14
CA PHE A 135 8.51 0.25 -12.57
C PHE A 135 8.16 1.70 -12.91
N ASP A 136 8.32 2.07 -14.18
CA ASP A 136 8.06 3.45 -14.67
C ASP A 136 8.69 4.51 -13.75
N THR A 137 9.95 4.28 -13.41
CA THR A 137 10.69 5.08 -12.42
C THR A 137 11.61 6.04 -13.14
N HIS A 138 11.43 7.34 -12.90
CA HIS A 138 12.21 8.37 -13.57
C HIS A 138 12.34 9.62 -12.69
N PHE A 139 13.44 10.36 -12.89
CA PHE A 139 13.56 11.73 -12.37
C PHE A 139 12.63 12.68 -13.13
N ASN A 140 12.31 13.81 -12.53
CA ASN A 140 11.73 14.94 -13.25
C ASN A 140 12.82 15.98 -13.59
N SER A 141 12.42 17.13 -14.12
CA SER A 141 13.35 18.21 -14.49
C SER A 141 13.87 19.03 -13.31
N THR A 142 13.39 18.80 -12.08
CA THR A 142 13.79 19.59 -10.90
C THR A 142 15.29 19.54 -10.67
N LEU A 143 15.90 18.33 -10.69
CA LEU A 143 17.34 18.17 -10.47
C LEU A 143 18.15 18.84 -11.59
N ALA A 144 17.72 18.69 -12.84
CA ALA A 144 18.37 19.31 -14.00
C ALA A 144 18.34 20.85 -13.99
N ASN A 145 17.38 21.44 -13.28
CA ASN A 145 17.16 22.88 -13.19
C ASN A 145 17.61 23.51 -11.86
N THR A 146 18.11 22.70 -10.93
CA THR A 146 18.61 23.18 -9.63
C THR A 146 20.08 23.58 -9.74
N ASP A 147 20.44 24.72 -9.14
CA ASP A 147 21.83 25.11 -8.96
C ASP A 147 22.41 24.47 -7.71
N PHE A 148 23.45 23.66 -7.88
CA PHE A 148 24.18 22.97 -6.82
C PHE A 148 25.47 23.69 -6.41
N THR A 149 25.74 24.89 -6.94
CA THR A 149 26.86 25.72 -6.47
C THR A 149 26.77 25.95 -4.97
N GLY A 150 27.85 25.64 -4.25
CA GLY A 150 27.91 25.73 -2.78
C GLY A 150 27.68 24.41 -2.04
N VAL A 151 27.19 23.37 -2.73
CA VAL A 151 27.05 22.00 -2.15
C VAL A 151 27.88 20.99 -2.93
N LEU A 152 27.99 21.15 -4.25
CA LEU A 152 28.81 20.33 -5.13
C LEU A 152 29.81 21.22 -5.91
N PRO A 153 30.94 20.67 -6.40
CA PRO A 153 31.87 21.40 -7.28
C PRO A 153 31.33 21.60 -8.70
N VAL A 154 30.02 21.48 -8.91
CA VAL A 154 29.33 21.61 -10.20
C VAL A 154 28.05 22.42 -10.02
N SER A 155 27.72 23.28 -10.98
CA SER A 155 26.52 24.13 -10.89
C SER A 155 25.24 23.38 -11.24
N LYS A 156 25.25 22.53 -12.28
CA LYS A 156 24.05 21.79 -12.71
C LYS A 156 24.38 20.32 -12.94
N ILE A 157 23.43 19.46 -12.57
CA ILE A 157 23.57 18.01 -12.71
C ILE A 157 22.39 17.44 -13.48
N ASP A 158 22.64 16.39 -14.26
CA ASP A 158 21.60 15.53 -14.78
C ASP A 158 21.63 14.19 -14.03
N ALA A 159 20.50 13.80 -13.44
CA ALA A 159 20.34 12.48 -12.85
C ALA A 159 19.59 11.55 -13.83
N LYS A 160 20.18 10.40 -14.15
CA LYS A 160 19.65 9.44 -15.14
C LYS A 160 19.66 8.02 -14.60
N ASN A 161 18.97 7.13 -15.31
CA ASN A 161 18.94 5.68 -15.04
C ASN A 161 18.44 5.32 -13.63
N LEU A 162 17.45 6.05 -13.11
CA LEU A 162 16.87 5.75 -11.81
C LEU A 162 16.20 4.38 -11.83
N LYS A 163 16.66 3.49 -10.95
CA LYS A 163 16.08 2.16 -10.75
C LYS A 163 15.81 1.96 -9.27
N LEU A 164 14.64 1.43 -8.96
CA LEU A 164 14.29 0.94 -7.63
C LEU A 164 14.31 -0.58 -7.69
N LYS A 165 15.01 -1.21 -6.74
CA LYS A 165 15.02 -2.66 -6.62
C LYS A 165 13.70 -3.16 -6.03
N ASP A 166 13.21 -4.29 -6.54
CA ASP A 166 12.06 -4.98 -5.96
C ASP A 166 12.28 -5.33 -4.48
N SER A 167 11.19 -5.35 -3.73
CA SER A 167 11.19 -5.58 -2.29
C SER A 167 10.36 -6.82 -1.94
N TRP A 168 10.89 -7.59 -1.00
CA TRP A 168 10.16 -8.65 -0.30
C TRP A 168 10.14 -8.32 1.18
N GLY A 169 8.99 -8.48 1.82
CA GLY A 169 8.88 -8.19 3.24
C GLY A 169 7.66 -8.78 3.93
N PRO A 170 7.68 -8.86 5.26
CA PRO A 170 6.52 -9.25 6.03
C PRO A 170 5.40 -8.22 5.87
N VAL A 171 4.17 -8.70 5.90
CA VAL A 171 2.96 -7.89 5.91
C VAL A 171 1.98 -8.43 6.94
N VAL A 172 1.21 -7.55 7.56
CA VAL A 172 0.14 -7.91 8.50
C VAL A 172 -1.14 -7.16 8.15
N ASN A 173 -2.27 -7.78 8.45
CA ASN A 173 -3.58 -7.18 8.26
C ASN A 173 -4.52 -7.38 9.44
N ALA A 174 -5.46 -6.45 9.56
CA ALA A 174 -6.64 -6.59 10.41
C ALA A 174 -7.84 -5.97 9.69
N GLY A 175 -9.01 -6.57 9.84
CA GLY A 175 -10.22 -6.07 9.21
C GLY A 175 -11.48 -6.68 9.78
N ILE A 176 -12.61 -6.30 9.20
CA ILE A 176 -13.92 -6.82 9.54
C ILE A 176 -14.77 -6.93 8.29
N ASP A 177 -15.41 -8.09 8.12
CA ASP A 177 -16.48 -8.30 7.14
C ASP A 177 -17.84 -8.20 7.83
N ILE A 178 -18.78 -7.47 7.24
CA ILE A 178 -20.12 -7.25 7.76
C ILE A 178 -21.12 -7.68 6.67
N ASN A 179 -21.90 -8.73 6.94
CA ASN A 179 -22.89 -9.23 6.00
C ASN A 179 -23.97 -8.18 5.73
N LEU A 180 -24.26 -7.96 4.45
CA LEU A 180 -25.35 -7.12 3.97
C LEU A 180 -26.51 -7.97 3.46
N THR A 181 -26.18 -9.08 2.81
CA THR A 181 -27.08 -10.14 2.37
C THR A 181 -26.38 -11.49 2.53
N ASP A 182 -26.99 -12.59 2.05
CA ASP A 182 -26.39 -13.92 2.09
C ASP A 182 -25.08 -14.00 1.28
N ASN A 183 -24.98 -13.27 0.16
CA ASN A 183 -23.80 -13.31 -0.71
C ASN A 183 -22.96 -12.03 -0.68
N LEU A 184 -23.52 -10.91 -0.24
CA LEU A 184 -22.87 -9.60 -0.27
C LEU A 184 -22.48 -9.17 1.15
N PHE A 185 -21.26 -8.67 1.31
CA PHE A 185 -20.77 -8.13 2.58
C PHE A 185 -19.93 -6.86 2.35
N LEU A 186 -19.84 -6.02 3.38
CA LEU A 186 -18.95 -4.87 3.43
C LEU A 186 -17.66 -5.27 4.15
N ASN A 187 -16.51 -4.86 3.63
CA ASN A 187 -15.22 -5.01 4.29
C ASN A 187 -14.60 -3.66 4.59
N THR A 188 -14.00 -3.57 5.77
CA THR A 188 -13.04 -2.50 6.09
C THR A 188 -11.78 -3.14 6.68
N SER A 189 -10.61 -2.69 6.24
CA SER A 189 -9.33 -3.26 6.68
C SER A 189 -8.18 -2.26 6.68
N ILE A 190 -7.18 -2.57 7.50
CA ILE A 190 -5.92 -1.87 7.63
C ILE A 190 -4.76 -2.86 7.46
N TRP A 191 -3.76 -2.46 6.68
CA TRP A 191 -2.55 -3.24 6.42
C TRP A 191 -1.32 -2.46 6.81
N TRP A 192 -0.30 -3.18 7.24
CA TRP A 192 1.06 -2.67 7.37
C TRP A 192 2.00 -3.61 6.64
N ALA A 193 2.81 -3.06 5.72
CA ALA A 193 3.78 -3.82 4.95
C ALA A 193 5.18 -3.28 5.20
N LYS A 194 6.17 -4.17 5.32
CA LYS A 194 7.57 -3.76 5.36
C LYS A 194 8.13 -3.70 3.94
N ILE A 195 8.47 -2.50 3.46
CA ILE A 195 8.96 -2.30 2.09
C ILE A 195 10.31 -1.61 2.14
N LYS A 196 11.36 -2.33 1.70
CA LYS A 196 12.73 -1.84 1.65
C LYS A 196 13.25 -1.94 0.23
N THR A 197 13.60 -0.80 -0.35
CA THR A 197 14.16 -0.72 -1.70
C THR A 197 15.53 -0.05 -1.70
N LYS A 198 16.28 -0.33 -2.76
CA LYS A 198 17.54 0.36 -3.08
C LYS A 198 17.32 1.16 -4.35
N ALA A 199 17.50 2.46 -4.27
CA ALA A 199 17.52 3.35 -5.41
C ALA A 199 18.95 3.46 -5.94
N THR A 200 19.14 3.19 -7.23
CA THR A 200 20.41 3.40 -7.92
C THR A 200 20.22 4.37 -9.06
N PHE A 201 21.13 5.34 -9.19
CA PHE A 201 21.10 6.31 -10.27
C PHE A 201 22.49 6.84 -10.62
N ASP A 202 22.61 7.40 -11.82
CA ASP A 202 23.84 8.00 -12.32
C ASP A 202 23.70 9.52 -12.34
N VAL A 203 24.75 10.22 -11.90
CA VAL A 203 24.83 11.68 -11.89
C VAL A 203 25.84 12.13 -12.93
N TYR A 204 25.44 13.06 -13.79
CA TYR A 204 26.26 13.65 -14.85
C TYR A 204 26.39 15.16 -14.63
N ASN A 205 27.53 15.72 -15.02
CA ASN A 205 27.69 17.17 -15.12
C ASN A 205 26.95 17.63 -16.38
N GLN A 206 26.03 18.58 -16.24
CA GLN A 206 25.22 19.05 -17.36
C GLN A 206 26.05 19.85 -18.38
N ALA A 207 27.14 20.50 -17.96
CA ALA A 207 27.93 21.35 -18.83
C ALA A 207 28.74 20.57 -19.88
N ASP A 208 29.30 19.42 -19.51
CA ASP A 208 30.20 18.62 -20.36
C ASP A 208 29.68 17.19 -20.64
N GLY A 209 28.54 16.80 -20.03
CA GLY A 209 27.96 15.47 -20.15
C GLY A 209 28.76 14.35 -19.47
N ARG A 210 29.81 14.68 -18.71
CA ARG A 210 30.67 13.70 -18.05
C ARG A 210 29.97 13.08 -16.86
N LYS A 211 30.03 11.75 -16.73
CA LYS A 211 29.56 11.04 -15.54
C LYS A 211 30.39 11.46 -14.33
N ILE A 212 29.74 11.96 -13.28
CA ILE A 212 30.36 12.36 -12.02
C ILE A 212 30.47 11.14 -11.10
N ALA A 213 29.34 10.46 -10.86
CA ALA A 213 29.27 9.34 -9.93
C ALA A 213 28.04 8.46 -10.21
N SER A 214 28.07 7.23 -9.68
CA SER A 214 26.88 6.41 -9.45
C SER A 214 26.54 6.46 -7.97
N GLN A 215 25.26 6.62 -7.66
CA GLN A 215 24.75 6.79 -6.30
C GLN A 215 23.83 5.62 -5.94
N GLU A 216 23.92 5.17 -4.69
CA GLU A 216 22.98 4.23 -4.07
C GLU A 216 22.34 4.89 -2.85
N ALA A 217 21.01 4.88 -2.77
CA ALA A 217 20.26 5.28 -1.60
C ALA A 217 19.33 4.15 -1.14
N ARG A 218 19.27 3.91 0.17
CA ARG A 218 18.35 2.93 0.75
C ARG A 218 17.12 3.64 1.27
N VAL A 219 15.95 3.18 0.83
CA VAL A 219 14.67 3.78 1.18
C VAL A 219 13.81 2.70 1.83
N THR A 220 13.29 3.02 3.01
CA THR A 220 12.25 2.23 3.68
C THR A 220 10.95 3.01 3.57
N LEU A 221 9.87 2.38 3.09
CA LEU A 221 8.56 3.03 2.90
C LEU A 221 7.52 2.63 3.94
N ASP A 222 7.65 1.43 4.53
CA ASP A 222 6.78 0.82 5.53
C ASP A 222 5.33 1.35 5.60
N PRO A 223 4.53 1.24 4.51
CA PRO A 223 3.26 1.94 4.40
C PRO A 223 2.19 1.36 5.33
N THR A 224 1.34 2.27 5.83
CA THR A 224 0.01 1.90 6.34
C THR A 224 -0.99 2.00 5.21
N ILE A 225 -1.79 0.97 5.00
CA ILE A 225 -2.72 0.89 3.87
C ILE A 225 -4.13 0.72 4.42
N PHE A 226 -5.09 1.44 3.86
CA PHE A 226 -6.49 1.39 4.24
C PHE A 226 -7.32 0.86 3.07
N PHE A 227 -8.31 0.02 3.35
CA PHE A 227 -9.22 -0.51 2.35
C PHE A 227 -10.65 -0.50 2.87
N VAL A 228 -11.57 -0.12 1.99
CA VAL A 228 -13.01 -0.22 2.20
C VAL A 228 -13.61 -0.74 0.90
N GLY A 229 -14.40 -1.80 0.95
CA GLY A 229 -14.93 -2.41 -0.26
C GLY A 229 -16.10 -3.33 -0.03
N LEU A 230 -16.72 -3.76 -1.12
CA LEU A 230 -17.75 -4.79 -1.10
C LEU A 230 -17.13 -6.13 -1.43
N GLY A 231 -17.62 -7.17 -0.77
CA GLY A 231 -17.25 -8.54 -1.03
C GLY A 231 -18.43 -9.38 -1.48
N TYR A 232 -18.13 -10.35 -2.34
CA TYR A 232 -19.08 -11.33 -2.85
C TYR A 232 -18.55 -12.73 -2.60
N ARG A 233 -19.38 -13.58 -1.98
CA ARG A 233 -19.12 -15.01 -1.77
C ARG A 233 -19.92 -15.85 -2.77
N PHE A 234 -19.28 -16.89 -3.30
CA PHE A 234 -19.81 -17.77 -4.34
C PHE A 234 -20.46 -19.03 -3.79
#